data_AF-A0A847Z519-F1
#
_entry.id   AF-A0A847Z519-F1
#
_cell.length_a   1.000
_cell.length_b   1.000
_cell.length_c   1.000
_cell.angle_alpha   90.00
_cell.angle_beta   90.00
_cell.angle_gamma   90.00
#
_symmetry.space_group_name_H-M   'P 1'
#
loop_
_entity.id
_entity.type
_entity.pdbx_description
1 polymer ?
#
loop_
_entity_poly.entity_id
_entity_poly.type
_entity_poly.pdbx_seq_one_letter_code
_entity_poly.pdbx_strand_id
1 'polypeptide(L)'
;MIIKQKKAFTLAELIVVLAVLAILAVLLIPKLISYVNQAKAASDLQTLSVLNTATKSYKLQSPDNNPFNNSNSTNTVLMQALVDNRYIQKAVTPRQEGASFKWFILDTEWVISFVNSVTGQEIIMGTGGHKGYIKGSYSGEYQEILIPSTIDGQIVTNIYQDVFNNKNLTSVEFADDSQIIRIHARAFANNDLTEIDLPDSLTRIDYGAFMGNDITKVTIGSGVYLEDKVFQNNNKFRDAYNAGGAGTYLYINGEWVKQ
;
A
#
# COMPACT_ATOMS: atom_id res chain seq x y z
N MET A 1 37.78 1.51 -60.27
CA MET A 1 36.72 1.33 -59.26
C MET A 1 37.35 0.70 -58.02
N ILE A 2 37.60 1.49 -56.96
CA ILE A 2 38.25 0.99 -55.74
C ILE A 2 37.19 0.29 -54.88
N ILE A 3 37.31 -1.01 -54.70
CA ILE A 3 36.45 -1.79 -53.81
C ILE A 3 36.92 -1.51 -52.38
N LYS A 4 36.21 -0.62 -51.66
CA LYS A 4 36.41 -0.41 -50.22
C LYS A 4 36.03 -1.71 -49.49
N GLN A 5 37.02 -2.40 -48.92
CA GLN A 5 36.72 -3.51 -48.01
C GLN A 5 35.97 -2.95 -46.80
N LYS A 6 34.73 -3.42 -46.58
CA LYS A 6 34.02 -3.18 -45.32
C LYS A 6 34.75 -3.98 -44.24
N LYS A 7 35.44 -3.30 -43.31
CA LYS A 7 35.98 -3.94 -42.11
C LYS A 7 34.81 -4.58 -41.36
N ALA A 8 34.75 -5.91 -41.37
CA ALA A 8 33.79 -6.67 -40.58
C ALA A 8 34.34 -6.80 -39.15
N PHE A 9 33.47 -6.66 -38.14
CA PHE A 9 33.84 -6.88 -36.74
C PHE A 9 34.29 -8.33 -36.53
N THR A 10 35.38 -8.52 -35.78
CA THR A 10 35.83 -9.85 -35.40
C THR A 10 35.04 -10.37 -34.20
N LEU A 11 34.90 -11.69 -34.09
CA LEU A 11 34.22 -12.34 -32.96
C LEU A 11 34.88 -11.98 -31.61
N ALA A 12 36.21 -11.85 -31.60
CA ALA A 12 36.96 -11.47 -30.41
C ALA A 12 36.65 -10.04 -29.94
N GLU A 13 36.57 -9.08 -30.86
CA GLU A 13 36.17 -7.70 -30.53
C GLU A 13 34.76 -7.64 -29.96
N LEU A 14 33.82 -8.42 -30.51
CA LEU A 14 32.45 -8.47 -30.00
C LEU A 14 32.39 -9.02 -28.57
N ILE A 15 33.14 -10.08 -28.27
CA ILE A 15 33.17 -10.68 -26.93
C ILE A 15 33.77 -9.69 -25.91
N VAL A 16 34.84 -8.98 -26.27
CA VAL A 16 35.46 -7.96 -25.40
C VAL A 16 34.48 -6.82 -25.12
N VAL A 17 33.76 -6.34 -26.15
CA VAL A 17 32.76 -5.28 -25.98
C VAL A 17 31.63 -5.74 -25.04
N LEU A 18 31.11 -6.96 -25.22
CA LEU A 18 30.08 -7.51 -24.33
C LEU A 18 30.56 -7.69 -22.90
N ALA A 19 31.81 -8.14 -22.70
CA ALA A 19 32.40 -8.27 -21.37
C ALA A 19 32.52 -6.91 -20.67
N VAL A 20 32.98 -5.88 -21.37
CA VAL A 20 33.07 -4.51 -20.83
C VAL A 20 31.67 -3.95 -20.53
N LEU A 21 30.69 -4.14 -21.41
CA LEU A 21 29.30 -3.71 -21.18
C LEU A 21 28.68 -4.39 -19.96
N ALA A 22 28.93 -5.68 -19.75
CA ALA A 22 28.45 -6.41 -18.58
C ALA A 22 29.06 -5.86 -17.27
N ILE A 23 30.38 -5.60 -17.25
CA ILE A 23 31.05 -4.99 -16.10
C ILE A 23 30.50 -3.59 -15.81
N LEU A 24 30.32 -2.77 -16.84
CA LEU A 24 29.75 -1.43 -16.71
C LEU A 24 28.31 -1.48 -16.18
N ALA A 25 27.48 -2.39 -16.68
CA ALA A 25 26.10 -2.56 -16.22
C ALA A 25 26.04 -2.88 -14.72
N VAL A 26 26.91 -3.78 -14.22
CA VAL A 26 27.00 -4.12 -12.79
C VAL A 26 27.34 -2.89 -11.93
N LEU A 27 28.20 -1.99 -12.41
CA LEU A 27 28.56 -0.76 -11.70
C LEU A 27 27.49 0.34 -11.82
N LEU A 28 26.76 0.38 -12.94
CA LEU A 28 25.78 1.42 -13.24
C LEU A 28 24.42 1.18 -12.56
N ILE A 29 23.95 -0.07 -12.48
CA ILE A 29 22.61 -0.39 -11.96
C ILE A 29 22.39 0.11 -10.51
N PRO A 30 23.30 -0.14 -9.55
CA PRO A 30 23.11 0.35 -8.17
C PRO A 30 23.04 1.88 -8.10
N LYS A 31 23.86 2.55 -8.90
CA LYS A 31 23.90 4.01 -8.98
C LYS A 31 22.61 4.58 -9.58
N LEU A 32 22.08 3.93 -10.62
CA LEU A 32 20.79 4.29 -11.21
C LEU A 32 19.64 4.12 -10.22
N ILE A 33 19.60 3.02 -9.46
CA ILE A 33 18.61 2.80 -8.40
C ILE A 33 18.69 3.91 -7.35
N SER A 34 19.89 4.29 -6.91
CA SER A 34 20.08 5.40 -5.97
C SER A 34 19.56 6.73 -6.52
N TYR A 35 19.82 7.04 -7.80
CA TYR A 35 19.30 8.25 -8.43
C TYR A 35 17.79 8.26 -8.57
N VAL A 36 17.19 7.12 -8.93
CA VAL A 36 15.73 6.98 -8.98
C VAL A 36 15.15 7.20 -7.58
N ASN A 37 15.72 6.62 -6.53
CA ASN A 37 15.25 6.79 -5.15
C ASN A 37 15.38 8.25 -4.67
N GLN A 38 16.49 8.92 -4.97
CA GLN A 38 16.65 10.34 -4.67
C GLN A 38 15.63 11.21 -5.43
N ALA A 39 15.36 10.90 -6.69
CA ALA A 39 14.36 11.60 -7.49
C ALA A 39 12.93 11.38 -6.95
N LYS A 40 12.61 10.17 -6.51
CA LYS A 40 11.35 9.85 -5.82
C LYS A 40 11.23 10.67 -4.53
N ALA A 41 12.26 10.68 -3.68
CA ALA A 41 12.27 11.46 -2.44
C ALA A 41 12.09 12.97 -2.67
N ALA A 42 12.80 13.53 -3.65
CA ALA A 42 12.65 14.95 -4.00
C ALA A 42 11.24 15.28 -4.52
N SER A 43 10.65 14.40 -5.34
CA SER A 43 9.28 14.53 -5.82
C SER A 43 8.25 14.45 -4.68
N ASP A 44 8.50 13.60 -3.69
CA ASP A 44 7.62 13.44 -2.53
C ASP A 44 7.68 14.66 -1.62
N LEU A 45 8.87 15.22 -1.40
CA LEU A 45 9.04 16.48 -0.68
C LEU A 45 8.31 17.65 -1.36
N GLN A 46 8.32 17.71 -2.69
CA GLN A 46 7.55 18.71 -3.42
C GLN A 46 6.04 18.51 -3.23
N THR A 47 5.58 17.26 -3.35
CA THR A 47 4.17 16.89 -3.12
C THR A 47 3.73 17.24 -1.69
N LEU A 48 4.58 16.95 -0.70
CA LEU A 48 4.34 17.26 0.72
C LEU A 48 4.15 18.77 0.94
N SER A 49 5.00 19.59 0.34
CA SER A 49 4.90 21.05 0.41
C SER A 49 3.59 21.57 -0.19
N VAL A 50 3.18 21.02 -1.34
CA VAL A 50 1.87 21.33 -1.97
C VAL A 50 0.73 20.91 -1.05
N LEU A 51 0.81 19.71 -0.47
CA LEU A 51 -0.22 19.16 0.41
C LEU A 51 -0.38 19.99 1.70
N ASN A 52 0.73 20.39 2.32
CA ASN A 52 0.73 21.27 3.50
C ASN A 52 0.17 22.66 3.18
N THR A 53 0.52 23.23 2.03
CA THR A 53 0.00 24.53 1.58
C THR A 53 -1.51 24.47 1.30
N ALA A 54 -1.96 23.41 0.62
CA ALA A 54 -3.37 23.15 0.35
C ALA A 54 -4.17 22.99 1.65
N THR A 55 -3.66 22.17 2.58
CA THR A 55 -4.31 21.92 3.88
C THR A 55 -4.39 23.17 4.72
N LYS A 56 -3.32 23.97 4.79
CA LYS A 56 -3.33 25.25 5.50
C LYS A 56 -4.39 26.21 4.94
N SER A 57 -4.52 26.25 3.61
CA SER A 57 -5.53 27.08 2.94
C SER A 57 -6.95 26.59 3.25
N TYR A 58 -7.17 25.28 3.23
CA TYR A 58 -8.43 24.65 3.63
C TYR A 58 -8.81 24.97 5.08
N LYS A 59 -7.86 24.84 6.02
CA LYS A 59 -8.08 25.15 7.44
C LYS A 59 -8.43 26.61 7.70
N LEU A 60 -7.94 27.54 6.89
CA LEU A 60 -8.26 28.96 7.01
C LEU A 60 -9.68 29.30 6.53
N GLN A 61 -10.19 28.58 5.52
CA GLN A 61 -11.50 28.86 4.91
C GLN A 61 -12.66 28.08 5.56
N SER A 62 -12.35 26.97 6.23
CA SER A 62 -13.35 26.09 6.88
C SER A 62 -13.08 25.97 8.39
N PRO A 63 -13.52 26.95 9.21
CA PRO A 63 -13.27 26.97 10.65
C PRO A 63 -14.14 25.96 11.43
N ASP A 64 -15.37 25.71 10.99
CA ASP A 64 -16.33 24.84 11.69
C ASP A 64 -16.30 23.39 11.15
N ASN A 65 -16.22 22.41 12.05
CA ASN A 65 -16.23 20.97 11.76
C ASN A 65 -15.15 20.49 10.76
N ASN A 66 -13.94 21.03 10.89
CA ASN A 66 -12.81 20.69 10.03
C ASN A 66 -12.26 19.27 10.36
N PRO A 67 -12.21 18.33 9.40
CA PRO A 67 -11.72 16.97 9.66
C PRO A 67 -10.24 16.94 10.09
N PHE A 68 -9.44 17.95 9.72
CA PHE A 68 -8.03 18.07 10.14
C PHE A 68 -7.84 18.43 11.62
N ASN A 69 -8.93 18.80 12.32
CA ASN A 69 -8.95 19.03 13.76
C ASN A 69 -9.56 17.85 14.53
N ASN A 70 -9.92 16.76 13.85
CA ASN A 70 -10.46 15.56 14.46
C ASN A 70 -9.39 14.47 14.54
N SER A 71 -9.05 14.03 15.76
CA SER A 71 -8.07 12.96 15.99
C SER A 71 -8.48 11.60 15.43
N ASN A 72 -9.77 11.41 15.12
CA ASN A 72 -10.31 10.15 14.60
C ASN A 72 -10.39 10.12 13.06
N SER A 73 -9.99 11.21 12.39
CA SER A 73 -9.95 11.27 10.93
C SER A 73 -8.74 10.50 10.38
N THR A 74 -8.98 9.58 9.44
CA THR A 74 -7.89 8.85 8.76
C THR A 74 -7.26 9.71 7.68
N ASN A 75 -6.01 9.41 7.34
CA ASN A 75 -5.28 10.07 6.26
C ASN A 75 -6.04 10.03 4.92
N THR A 76 -6.72 8.91 4.60
CA THR A 76 -7.57 8.79 3.41
C THR A 76 -8.71 9.81 3.41
N VAL A 77 -9.43 9.96 4.52
CA VAL A 77 -10.53 10.93 4.65
C VAL A 77 -10.02 12.37 4.55
N LEU A 78 -8.89 12.65 5.19
CA LEU A 78 -8.24 13.96 5.13
C LEU A 78 -7.82 14.31 3.69
N MET A 79 -7.24 13.35 2.97
CA MET A 79 -6.85 13.51 1.58
C MET A 79 -8.08 13.74 0.69
N GLN A 80 -9.15 12.98 0.89
CA GLN A 80 -10.39 13.12 0.14
C GLN A 80 -11.06 14.48 0.38
N ALA A 81 -11.04 14.99 1.61
CA ALA A 81 -11.57 16.32 1.92
C ALA A 81 -10.88 17.43 1.09
N LEU A 82 -9.58 17.32 0.83
CA LEU A 82 -8.86 18.27 -0.02
C LEU A 82 -9.23 18.13 -1.50
N VAL A 83 -9.51 16.91 -1.96
CA VAL A 83 -9.98 16.63 -3.34
C VAL A 83 -11.38 17.20 -3.55
N ASP A 84 -12.31 16.88 -2.65
CA ASP A 84 -13.72 17.27 -2.75
C ASP A 84 -13.88 18.80 -2.74
N ASN A 85 -13.04 19.48 -1.98
CA ASN A 85 -13.01 20.95 -1.89
C ASN A 85 -12.06 21.60 -2.91
N ARG A 86 -11.54 20.84 -3.88
CA ARG A 86 -10.73 21.31 -5.02
C ARG A 86 -9.42 22.01 -4.64
N TYR A 87 -8.85 21.70 -3.48
CA TYR A 87 -7.52 22.16 -3.09
C TYR A 87 -6.41 21.33 -3.75
N ILE A 88 -6.71 20.06 -4.04
CA ILE A 88 -5.89 19.17 -4.86
C ILE A 88 -6.78 18.50 -5.91
N GLN A 89 -6.19 18.09 -7.04
CA GLN A 89 -6.97 17.50 -8.15
C GLN A 89 -7.35 16.04 -7.92
N LYS A 90 -6.52 15.31 -7.17
CA LYS A 90 -6.70 13.90 -6.81
C LYS A 90 -5.90 13.60 -5.55
N ALA A 91 -6.22 12.50 -4.87
CA ALA A 91 -5.40 11.99 -3.79
C ALA A 91 -3.98 11.72 -4.29
N VAL A 92 -2.99 12.16 -3.51
CA VAL A 92 -1.57 12.04 -3.83
C VAL A 92 -0.90 11.11 -2.84
N THR A 93 0.04 10.31 -3.32
CA THR A 93 0.80 9.39 -2.50
C THR A 93 2.29 9.43 -2.80
N PRO A 94 3.13 9.06 -1.82
CA PRO A 94 4.57 9.07 -2.01
C PRO A 94 5.03 8.08 -3.09
N ARG A 95 6.05 8.45 -3.84
CA ARG A 95 6.71 7.61 -4.84
C ARG A 95 7.77 6.69 -4.23
N GLN A 96 8.25 7.03 -3.04
CA GLN A 96 9.11 6.15 -2.24
C GLN A 96 8.31 4.92 -1.78
N GLU A 97 8.89 3.75 -1.98
CA GLU A 97 8.30 2.49 -1.54
C GLU A 97 8.27 2.45 -0.01
N GLY A 98 7.16 2.01 0.59
CA GLY A 98 6.98 2.05 2.05
C GLY A 98 6.56 3.41 2.60
N ALA A 99 6.55 4.49 1.80
CA ALA A 99 6.21 5.81 2.32
C ALA A 99 4.71 6.10 2.22
N SER A 100 4.14 6.66 3.29
CA SER A 100 2.79 7.22 3.32
C SER A 100 2.78 8.65 3.85
N PHE A 101 1.84 9.47 3.36
CA PHE A 101 1.61 10.80 3.92
C PHE A 101 0.72 10.65 5.16
N LYS A 102 1.25 11.02 6.33
CA LYS A 102 0.52 10.97 7.60
C LYS A 102 0.29 12.39 8.13
N TRP A 103 -0.93 12.71 8.54
CA TRP A 103 -1.27 13.99 9.14
C TRP A 103 -0.99 13.99 10.65
N PHE A 104 -0.22 14.97 11.10
CA PHE A 104 0.05 15.20 12.53
C PHE A 104 -0.77 16.40 13.01
N ILE A 105 -1.81 16.11 13.81
CA ILE A 105 -2.76 17.14 14.27
C ILE A 105 -2.12 18.20 15.16
N LEU A 106 -1.11 17.82 15.97
CA LEU A 106 -0.41 18.73 16.88
C LEU A 106 0.48 19.70 16.13
N ASP A 107 1.24 19.20 15.17
CA ASP A 107 2.15 19.99 14.33
C ASP A 107 1.41 20.69 13.18
N THR A 108 0.16 20.28 12.93
CA THR A 108 -0.71 20.78 11.86
C THR A 108 -0.07 20.66 10.48
N GLU A 109 0.65 19.57 10.26
CA GLU A 109 1.33 19.27 9.02
C GLU A 109 1.23 17.79 8.65
N TRP A 110 1.26 17.55 7.35
CA TRP A 110 1.56 16.26 6.78
C TRP A 110 3.07 16.03 6.88
N VAL A 111 3.44 14.80 7.17
CA VAL A 111 4.81 14.30 7.08
C VAL A 111 4.86 13.06 6.20
N ILE A 112 6.05 12.74 5.70
CA ILE A 112 6.33 11.45 5.09
C ILE A 112 6.67 10.48 6.22
N SER A 113 5.84 9.47 6.42
CA SER A 113 6.12 8.34 7.30
C SER A 113 6.60 7.17 6.46
N PHE A 114 7.60 6.44 6.94
CA PHE A 114 8.01 5.19 6.33
C PHE A 114 7.37 4.04 7.13
N VAL A 115 6.42 3.37 6.50
CA VAL A 115 5.92 2.07 6.92
C VAL A 115 6.79 1.01 6.27
N ASN A 116 7.16 -0.03 7.02
CA ASN A 116 8.09 -1.02 6.49
C ASN A 116 7.37 -1.86 5.43
N SER A 117 7.81 -1.72 4.17
CA SER A 117 7.27 -2.48 3.05
C SER A 117 7.63 -3.96 3.23
N VAL A 118 6.62 -4.83 3.14
CA VAL A 118 6.85 -6.28 3.19
C VAL A 118 7.62 -6.69 1.95
N THR A 119 8.80 -7.27 2.19
CA THR A 119 9.69 -7.77 1.15
C THR A 119 9.55 -9.27 0.93
N GLY A 120 10.10 -9.77 -0.19
CA GLY A 120 10.11 -11.20 -0.48
C GLY A 120 10.92 -12.03 0.52
N GLN A 121 11.88 -11.41 1.22
CA GLN A 121 12.68 -12.08 2.25
C GLN A 121 11.92 -12.26 3.57
N GLU A 122 10.93 -11.40 3.85
CA GLU A 122 10.12 -11.46 5.06
C GLU A 122 8.91 -12.40 4.92
N ILE A 123 8.70 -13.00 3.74
CA ILE A 123 7.64 -13.96 3.51
C ILE A 123 8.27 -15.28 3.06
N ILE A 124 8.20 -16.32 3.91
CA ILE A 124 8.74 -17.64 3.56
C ILE A 124 7.82 -18.33 2.55
N MET A 125 8.07 -18.12 1.25
CA MET A 125 7.22 -18.58 0.15
C MET A 125 6.99 -20.11 0.13
N GLY A 126 5.73 -20.54 0.17
CA GLY A 126 5.35 -21.92 -0.14
C GLY A 126 5.61 -22.28 -1.62
N THR A 127 6.15 -23.46 -1.89
CA THR A 127 6.73 -23.92 -3.18
C THR A 127 5.73 -24.19 -4.33
N GLY A 128 4.53 -23.59 -4.32
CA GLY A 128 3.41 -23.96 -5.20
C GLY A 128 3.31 -23.31 -6.59
N GLY A 129 4.38 -22.78 -7.21
CA GLY A 129 4.32 -22.25 -8.60
C GLY A 129 3.44 -21.02 -8.86
N HIS A 130 2.64 -20.59 -7.88
CA HIS A 130 1.85 -19.37 -7.90
C HIS A 130 2.78 -18.15 -7.78
N LYS A 131 2.92 -17.39 -8.88
CA LYS A 131 3.68 -16.13 -8.98
C LYS A 131 2.78 -14.93 -8.70
N GLY A 132 3.28 -13.95 -7.94
CA GLY A 132 2.53 -12.73 -7.65
C GLY A 132 1.57 -12.82 -6.46
N TYR A 133 1.92 -13.63 -5.46
CA TYR A 133 1.07 -13.84 -4.29
C TYR A 133 1.91 -13.79 -3.03
N ILE A 134 1.33 -13.24 -1.96
CA ILE A 134 1.89 -13.31 -0.62
C ILE A 134 1.48 -14.66 -0.03
N LYS A 135 2.44 -15.56 0.17
CA LYS A 135 2.22 -16.94 0.65
C LYS A 135 3.33 -17.35 1.58
N GLY A 136 3.04 -18.13 2.62
CA GLY A 136 4.05 -18.48 3.62
C GLY A 136 3.67 -18.02 5.01
N SER A 137 4.67 -17.57 5.76
CA SER A 137 4.47 -16.86 7.02
C SER A 137 5.34 -15.62 7.02
N TYR A 138 4.78 -14.50 7.44
CA TYR A 138 5.51 -13.27 7.68
C TYR A 138 6.52 -13.50 8.81
N SER A 139 7.78 -13.22 8.54
CA SER A 139 8.93 -13.37 9.45
C SER A 139 9.69 -12.06 9.65
N GLY A 140 9.12 -10.94 9.21
CA GLY A 140 9.66 -9.62 9.53
C GLY A 140 9.36 -9.24 10.98
N GLU A 141 10.12 -8.28 11.49
CA GLU A 141 10.04 -7.81 12.88
C GLU A 141 9.10 -6.60 13.04
N TYR A 142 8.52 -6.11 11.94
CA TYR A 142 7.73 -4.88 11.93
C TYR A 142 6.26 -5.15 12.22
N GLN A 143 5.66 -4.26 13.02
CA GLN A 143 4.24 -4.32 13.40
C GLN A 143 3.37 -3.39 12.53
N GLU A 144 3.96 -2.36 11.94
CA GLU A 144 3.35 -1.51 10.93
C GLU A 144 3.94 -1.87 9.57
N ILE A 145 3.12 -2.41 8.68
CA ILE A 145 3.57 -2.94 7.39
C ILE A 145 2.83 -2.32 6.21
N LEU A 146 3.55 -2.13 5.11
CA LEU A 146 2.97 -1.81 3.80
C LEU A 146 3.00 -3.07 2.95
N ILE A 147 1.86 -3.46 2.39
CA ILE A 147 1.78 -4.47 1.35
C ILE A 147 2.02 -3.80 -0.01
N PRO A 148 3.20 -4.01 -0.65
CA PRO A 148 3.50 -3.37 -1.92
C PRO A 148 2.68 -3.98 -3.07
N SER A 149 2.54 -3.23 -4.16
CA SER A 149 1.91 -3.73 -5.40
C SER A 149 2.77 -4.76 -6.11
N THR A 150 4.08 -4.83 -5.82
CA THR A 150 4.99 -5.85 -6.32
C THR A 150 5.94 -6.38 -5.25
N ILE A 151 6.24 -7.68 -5.28
CA ILE A 151 7.31 -8.32 -4.50
C ILE A 151 8.23 -9.05 -5.48
N ASP A 152 9.53 -8.79 -5.41
CA ASP A 152 10.55 -9.36 -6.31
C ASP A 152 10.21 -9.19 -7.82
N GLY A 153 9.62 -8.04 -8.16
CA GLY A 153 9.19 -7.71 -9.52
C GLY A 153 7.91 -8.43 -9.99
N GLN A 154 7.23 -9.16 -9.09
CA GLN A 154 5.95 -9.81 -9.36
C GLN A 154 4.81 -9.03 -8.72
N ILE A 155 3.76 -8.79 -9.49
CA ILE A 155 2.54 -8.10 -9.01
C ILE A 155 1.89 -8.92 -7.90
N VAL A 156 1.53 -8.29 -6.79
CA VAL A 156 0.81 -8.92 -5.67
C VAL A 156 -0.69 -8.88 -5.95
N THR A 157 -1.31 -10.05 -6.15
CA THR A 157 -2.74 -10.19 -6.43
C THR A 157 -3.51 -10.91 -5.34
N ASN A 158 -2.89 -11.78 -4.54
CA ASN A 158 -3.57 -12.36 -3.37
C ASN A 158 -2.68 -12.39 -2.14
N ILE A 159 -3.35 -12.37 -0.99
CA ILE A 159 -2.77 -12.65 0.32
C ILE A 159 -3.29 -13.99 0.79
N TYR A 160 -2.41 -14.98 0.89
CA TYR A 160 -2.78 -16.35 1.23
C TYR A 160 -3.07 -16.53 2.71
N GLN A 161 -3.67 -17.70 2.96
CA GLN A 161 -4.10 -18.12 4.27
C GLN A 161 -2.95 -18.09 5.29
N ASP A 162 -3.27 -17.60 6.50
CA ASP A 162 -2.42 -17.57 7.69
C ASP A 162 -1.08 -16.79 7.56
N VAL A 163 -0.83 -16.06 6.45
CA VAL A 163 0.49 -15.44 6.22
C VAL A 163 0.87 -14.44 7.30
N PHE A 164 -0.06 -13.56 7.67
CA PHE A 164 0.11 -12.56 8.73
C PHE A 164 -0.65 -12.95 10.00
N ASN A 165 -0.95 -14.24 10.21
CA ASN A 165 -1.66 -14.67 11.43
C ASN A 165 -0.72 -14.63 12.65
N ASN A 166 -1.19 -14.03 13.75
CA ASN A 166 -0.47 -13.95 15.03
C ASN A 166 0.92 -13.30 14.89
N LYS A 167 0.96 -12.09 14.34
CA LYS A 167 2.18 -11.32 14.05
C LYS A 167 2.27 -10.00 14.81
N ASN A 168 1.32 -9.74 15.72
CA ASN A 168 1.24 -8.51 16.51
C ASN A 168 1.24 -7.25 15.64
N LEU A 169 0.64 -7.33 14.44
CA LEU A 169 0.53 -6.19 13.54
C LEU A 169 -0.43 -5.15 14.13
N THR A 170 0.01 -3.90 14.17
CA THR A 170 -0.79 -2.75 14.62
C THR A 170 -1.31 -1.93 13.44
N SER A 171 -0.66 -2.02 12.27
CA SER A 171 -1.10 -1.37 11.04
C SER A 171 -0.77 -2.21 9.80
N VAL A 172 -1.71 -2.24 8.86
CA VAL A 172 -1.52 -2.78 7.51
C VAL A 172 -2.00 -1.74 6.51
N GLU A 173 -1.06 -1.20 5.74
CA GLU A 173 -1.34 -0.33 4.60
C GLU A 173 -1.19 -1.14 3.30
N PHE A 174 -1.92 -0.76 2.26
CA PHE A 174 -1.75 -1.31 0.90
C PHE A 174 -1.24 -0.21 -0.02
N ALA A 175 -0.37 -0.55 -0.97
CA ALA A 175 0.05 0.40 -2.01
C ALA A 175 -1.16 0.90 -2.82
N ASP A 176 -1.13 2.15 -3.30
CA ASP A 176 -2.29 2.75 -3.98
C ASP A 176 -2.58 2.11 -5.34
N ASP A 177 -1.56 1.54 -5.96
CA ASP A 177 -1.66 0.74 -7.18
C ASP A 177 -1.79 -0.76 -6.87
N SER A 178 -2.20 -1.11 -5.64
CA SER A 178 -2.48 -2.48 -5.24
C SER A 178 -3.43 -3.14 -6.22
N GLN A 179 -3.08 -4.38 -6.59
CA GLN A 179 -3.88 -5.22 -7.48
C GLN A 179 -4.41 -6.45 -6.73
N ILE A 180 -4.52 -6.35 -5.40
CA ILE A 180 -5.00 -7.44 -4.57
C ILE A 180 -6.47 -7.68 -4.87
N ILE A 181 -6.77 -8.85 -5.41
CA ILE A 181 -8.12 -9.31 -5.73
C ILE A 181 -8.73 -10.15 -4.62
N ARG A 182 -7.90 -10.77 -3.75
CA ARG A 182 -8.38 -11.68 -2.70
C ARG A 182 -7.50 -11.72 -1.45
N ILE A 183 -8.16 -11.71 -0.30
CA ILE A 183 -7.56 -12.00 1.01
C ILE A 183 -8.12 -13.33 1.50
N HIS A 184 -7.23 -14.31 1.69
CA HIS A 184 -7.59 -15.68 2.05
C HIS A 184 -7.86 -15.86 3.55
N ALA A 185 -8.37 -17.05 3.91
CA ALA A 185 -8.82 -17.37 5.25
C ALA A 185 -7.73 -17.10 6.29
N ARG A 186 -8.09 -16.37 7.35
CA ARG A 186 -7.18 -16.01 8.47
C ARG A 186 -5.87 -15.31 8.06
N ALA A 187 -5.80 -14.70 6.87
CA ALA A 187 -4.59 -14.05 6.39
C ALA A 187 -3.99 -13.05 7.40
N PHE A 188 -4.83 -12.27 8.09
CA PHE A 188 -4.47 -11.28 9.11
C PHE A 188 -5.11 -11.58 10.48
N ALA A 189 -5.44 -12.84 10.76
CA ALA A 189 -6.10 -13.19 12.03
C ALA A 189 -5.18 -12.99 13.24
N ASN A 190 -5.76 -12.71 14.41
CA ASN A 190 -5.06 -12.58 15.69
C ASN A 190 -3.92 -11.55 15.65
N ASN A 191 -4.22 -10.31 15.27
CA ASN A 191 -3.29 -9.18 15.40
C ASN A 191 -3.97 -8.05 16.20
N ASP A 192 -3.31 -6.90 16.29
CA ASP A 192 -3.75 -5.73 17.07
C ASP A 192 -4.26 -4.60 16.15
N LEU A 193 -4.83 -4.94 14.98
CA LEU A 193 -5.33 -3.95 14.02
C LEU A 193 -6.59 -3.26 14.54
N THR A 194 -6.61 -1.93 14.51
CA THR A 194 -7.78 -1.12 14.93
C THR A 194 -8.57 -0.55 13.76
N GLU A 195 -7.95 -0.45 12.59
CA GLU A 195 -8.57 0.01 11.35
C GLU A 195 -7.96 -0.70 10.15
N ILE A 196 -8.71 -0.74 9.04
CA ILE A 196 -8.20 -1.24 7.76
C ILE A 196 -8.82 -0.47 6.60
N ASP A 197 -7.97 -0.04 5.66
CA ASP A 197 -8.37 0.52 4.38
C ASP A 197 -8.11 -0.52 3.29
N LEU A 198 -9.16 -1.09 2.71
CA LEU A 198 -9.06 -2.18 1.75
C LEU A 198 -8.94 -1.65 0.32
N PRO A 199 -8.06 -2.21 -0.51
CA PRO A 199 -7.84 -1.69 -1.86
C PRO A 199 -9.08 -1.89 -2.76
N ASP A 200 -9.34 -0.93 -3.64
CA ASP A 200 -10.50 -0.95 -4.56
C ASP A 200 -10.51 -2.14 -5.53
N SER A 201 -9.36 -2.77 -5.77
CA SER A 201 -9.23 -3.98 -6.59
C SER A 201 -9.80 -5.24 -5.92
N LEU A 202 -10.08 -5.18 -4.61
CA LEU A 202 -10.46 -6.35 -3.82
C LEU A 202 -11.84 -6.85 -4.22
N THR A 203 -11.95 -8.15 -4.49
CA THR A 203 -13.23 -8.78 -4.88
C THR A 203 -13.70 -9.81 -3.87
N ARG A 204 -12.83 -10.29 -2.99
CA ARG A 204 -13.16 -11.35 -2.03
C ARG A 204 -12.33 -11.32 -0.75
N ILE A 205 -13.00 -11.56 0.36
CA ILE A 205 -12.40 -11.79 1.67
C ILE A 205 -12.96 -13.09 2.25
N ASP A 206 -12.07 -14.04 2.51
CA ASP A 206 -12.42 -15.38 2.98
C ASP A 206 -12.63 -15.43 4.51
N TYR A 207 -13.09 -16.60 4.97
CA TYR A 207 -13.41 -16.89 6.37
C TYR A 207 -12.35 -16.40 7.35
N GLY A 208 -12.78 -15.54 8.29
CA GLY A 208 -11.93 -15.12 9.39
C GLY A 208 -10.67 -14.35 9.00
N ALA A 209 -10.58 -13.78 7.80
CA ALA A 209 -9.37 -13.10 7.31
C ALA A 209 -8.79 -12.08 8.30
N PHE A 210 -9.63 -11.35 9.04
CA PHE A 210 -9.26 -10.36 10.05
C PHE A 210 -9.82 -10.71 11.44
N MET A 211 -10.21 -11.96 11.69
CA MET A 211 -10.75 -12.40 12.97
C MET A 211 -9.72 -12.25 14.09
N GLY A 212 -10.14 -11.79 15.26
CA GLY A 212 -9.25 -11.62 16.42
C GLY A 212 -8.39 -10.37 16.34
N ASN A 213 -8.91 -9.32 15.67
CA ASN A 213 -8.39 -7.96 15.74
C ASN A 213 -9.44 -7.05 16.40
N ASP A 214 -9.01 -5.85 16.82
CA ASP A 214 -9.86 -4.81 17.42
C ASP A 214 -10.33 -3.77 16.38
N ILE A 215 -10.63 -4.22 15.16
CA ILE A 215 -10.98 -3.34 14.05
C ILE A 215 -12.33 -2.65 14.32
N THR A 216 -12.28 -1.32 14.45
CA THR A 216 -13.44 -0.44 14.64
C THR A 216 -13.72 0.45 13.43
N LYS A 217 -12.83 0.48 12.44
CA LYS A 217 -13.01 1.24 11.21
C LYS A 217 -12.59 0.43 9.99
N VAL A 218 -13.46 0.36 8.99
CA VAL A 218 -13.20 -0.34 7.73
C VAL A 218 -13.58 0.57 6.57
N THR A 219 -12.66 0.81 5.65
CA THR A 219 -12.98 1.37 4.33
C THR A 219 -12.92 0.25 3.30
N ILE A 220 -13.96 0.11 2.48
CA ILE A 220 -14.12 -1.01 1.54
C ILE A 220 -14.80 -0.56 0.24
N GLY A 221 -14.26 -1.02 -0.89
CA GLY A 221 -14.83 -0.79 -2.23
C GLY A 221 -16.15 -1.53 -2.50
N SER A 222 -16.68 -1.39 -3.71
CA SER A 222 -17.93 -2.04 -4.13
C SER A 222 -17.71 -3.47 -4.64
N GLY A 223 -18.68 -4.36 -4.43
CA GLY A 223 -18.67 -5.69 -5.05
C GLY A 223 -17.77 -6.71 -4.37
N VAL A 224 -17.37 -6.47 -3.13
CA VAL A 224 -16.53 -7.39 -2.36
C VAL A 224 -17.38 -8.52 -1.78
N TYR A 225 -17.08 -9.76 -2.13
CA TYR A 225 -17.69 -10.93 -1.49
C TYR A 225 -17.05 -11.20 -0.12
N LEU A 226 -17.86 -11.20 0.94
CA LEU A 226 -17.43 -11.44 2.32
C LEU A 226 -17.92 -12.82 2.79
N GLU A 227 -16.99 -13.71 3.14
CA GLU A 227 -17.34 -14.97 3.81
C GLU A 227 -17.76 -14.76 5.27
N ASP A 228 -17.99 -15.84 6.02
CA ASP A 228 -18.36 -15.78 7.42
C ASP A 228 -17.19 -15.29 8.30
N LYS A 229 -17.54 -14.50 9.33
CA LYS A 229 -16.66 -14.08 10.42
C LYS A 229 -15.40 -13.31 9.99
N VAL A 230 -15.47 -12.55 8.90
CA VAL A 230 -14.30 -11.81 8.36
C VAL A 230 -13.58 -10.99 9.43
N PHE A 231 -14.29 -10.20 10.26
CA PHE A 231 -13.69 -9.31 11.27
C PHE A 231 -13.82 -9.79 12.71
N GLN A 232 -14.97 -10.36 13.07
CA GLN A 232 -15.29 -10.77 14.45
C GLN A 232 -15.93 -12.16 14.44
N ASN A 233 -16.20 -12.71 15.63
CA ASN A 233 -16.93 -13.97 15.79
C ASN A 233 -18.43 -13.90 15.40
N ASN A 234 -18.81 -12.97 14.51
CA ASN A 234 -20.14 -12.74 13.98
C ASN A 234 -20.07 -12.15 12.56
N ASN A 235 -21.24 -11.99 11.92
CA ASN A 235 -21.35 -11.46 10.55
C ASN A 235 -21.89 -10.02 10.48
N LYS A 236 -21.90 -9.27 11.59
CA LYS A 236 -22.52 -7.93 11.65
C LYS A 236 -21.95 -6.94 10.64
N PHE A 237 -20.63 -6.94 10.42
CA PHE A 237 -20.02 -6.10 9.40
C PHE A 237 -20.53 -6.46 8.00
N ARG A 238 -20.61 -7.76 7.68
CA ARG A 238 -21.10 -8.23 6.38
C ARG A 238 -22.55 -7.79 6.16
N ASP A 239 -23.39 -7.86 7.18
CA ASP A 239 -24.78 -7.43 7.08
C ASP A 239 -24.87 -5.91 6.81
N ALA A 240 -24.06 -5.11 7.51
CA ALA A 240 -23.96 -3.67 7.27
C ALA A 240 -23.40 -3.33 5.88
N TYR A 241 -22.41 -4.08 5.40
CA TYR A 241 -21.83 -3.92 4.06
C TYR A 241 -22.85 -4.29 2.97
N ASN A 242 -23.55 -5.41 3.10
CA ASN A 242 -24.58 -5.82 2.14
C ASN A 242 -25.73 -4.80 2.04
N ALA A 243 -26.03 -4.10 3.13
CA ALA A 243 -27.03 -3.03 3.14
C ALA A 243 -26.50 -1.69 2.59
N GLY A 244 -25.25 -1.32 2.90
CA GLY A 244 -24.69 0.01 2.61
C GLY A 244 -23.78 0.11 1.38
N GLY A 245 -23.24 -1.00 0.86
CA GLY A 245 -22.30 -1.05 -0.25
C GLY A 245 -20.91 -0.48 0.09
N ALA A 246 -20.22 0.05 -0.92
CA ALA A 246 -18.89 0.65 -0.75
C ALA A 246 -18.92 1.85 0.21
N GLY A 247 -17.87 2.04 1.00
CA GLY A 247 -17.71 3.21 1.86
C GLY A 247 -16.91 2.92 3.13
N THR A 248 -16.93 3.89 4.05
CA THR A 248 -16.30 3.79 5.37
C THR A 248 -17.33 3.42 6.42
N TYR A 249 -17.02 2.42 7.22
CA TYR A 249 -17.86 1.89 8.28
C TYR A 249 -17.15 2.06 9.62
N LEU A 250 -17.89 2.49 10.63
CA LEU A 250 -17.44 2.59 12.01
C LEU A 250 -18.21 1.62 12.91
N TYR A 251 -17.51 0.97 13.82
CA TYR A 251 -18.09 0.13 14.85
C TYR A 251 -18.40 0.98 16.09
N ILE A 252 -19.68 1.29 16.29
CA ILE A 252 -20.16 2.18 17.35
C ILE A 252 -21.25 1.45 18.14
N ASN A 253 -21.11 1.38 19.46
CA ASN A 253 -22.12 0.79 20.36
C ASN A 253 -22.57 -0.63 19.97
N GLY A 254 -21.66 -1.45 19.43
CA GLY A 254 -21.94 -2.83 19.08
C GLY A 254 -22.47 -3.06 17.66
N GLU A 255 -22.60 -2.00 16.86
CA GLU A 255 -23.13 -2.04 15.49
C GLU A 255 -22.16 -1.37 14.49
N TRP A 256 -22.20 -1.82 13.24
CA TRP A 256 -21.45 -1.20 12.14
C TRP A 256 -22.31 -0.17 11.43
N VAL A 257 -21.86 1.08 11.41
CA VAL A 257 -22.56 2.22 10.82
C VAL A 257 -21.73 2.78 9.68
N LYS A 258 -22.33 2.88 8.49
CA LYS A 258 -21.71 3.56 7.35
C LYS A 258 -21.73 5.07 7.59
N GLN A 259 -20.59 5.74 7.36
CA GLN A 259 -20.48 7.20 7.40
C GLN A 259 -21.04 7.86 6.14
#